data_AF-A0A532D0X7-F1
#
_entry.id   AF-A0A532D0X7-F1
#
_cell.length_a   1.000
_cell.length_b   1.000
_cell.length_c   1.000
_cell.angle_alpha   90.00
_cell.angle_beta   90.00
_cell.angle_gamma   90.00
#
_symmetry.space_group_name_H-M   'P 1'
#
loop_
_entity.id
_entity.type
_entity.pdbx_description
1 polymer ?
#
loop_
_entity_poly.entity_id
_entity_poly.type
_entity_poly.pdbx_seq_one_letter_code
_entity_poly.pdbx_strand_id
1 'polypeptide(L)'
;MNQEFFDSDNVEDCRNGHTPDGAVETEPVEVVRSASMLPLIVLYQRAVELAYSTELSLGRLEHAAEATALAEAIRHLLADAGDEEGYARWVVRVSEARHWCAAIHDALTCREENEP
;
A
#
# COMPACT_ATOMS: atom_id res chain seq x y z
N MET A 1 60.88 -0.49 9.17
CA MET A 1 61.99 0.28 9.78
C MET A 1 61.57 1.74 9.73
N ASN A 2 61.35 2.50 10.80
CA ASN A 2 61.71 2.34 12.20
C ASN A 2 60.63 2.95 13.09
N GLN A 3 60.68 2.46 14.32
CA GLN A 3 59.86 2.70 15.48
C GLN A 3 60.49 3.84 16.28
N GLU A 4 59.71 4.85 16.67
CA GLU A 4 60.09 5.76 17.76
C GLU A 4 59.04 5.65 18.86
N PHE A 5 59.52 5.14 19.99
CA PHE A 5 58.89 5.09 21.29
C PHE A 5 59.38 6.34 22.05
N PHE A 6 58.48 7.09 22.68
CA PHE A 6 58.78 7.70 23.99
C PHE A 6 57.51 7.84 24.81
N ASP A 7 57.75 7.67 26.10
CA ASP A 7 56.89 7.28 27.20
C ASP A 7 56.08 8.41 27.84
N SER A 8 55.03 7.95 28.54
CA SER A 8 54.58 8.38 29.88
C SER A 8 53.75 9.66 30.07
N ASP A 9 52.58 9.38 30.68
CA ASP A 9 51.96 10.08 31.80
C ASP A 9 51.48 11.53 31.61
N ASN A 10 50.17 11.68 31.47
CA ASN A 10 49.46 12.60 32.36
C ASN A 10 48.03 12.11 32.64
N VAL A 11 47.89 11.36 33.73
CA VAL A 11 46.60 11.15 34.40
C VAL A 11 46.46 12.26 35.42
N GLU A 12 45.65 13.27 35.12
CA GLU A 12 45.04 14.12 36.13
C GLU A 12 43.52 13.98 36.08
N ASP A 13 43.03 13.25 37.06
CA ASP A 13 41.65 13.16 37.51
C ASP A 13 41.30 14.46 38.27
N CYS A 14 40.32 15.21 37.79
CA CYS A 14 39.58 16.18 38.61
C CYS A 14 38.10 16.05 38.29
N ARG A 15 37.45 15.19 39.08
CA ARG A 15 36.01 15.13 39.32
C ARG A 15 35.36 16.50 39.53
N ASN A 16 34.08 16.51 39.15
CA ASN A 16 32.99 17.41 39.57
C ASN A 16 32.68 18.61 38.67
N GLY A 17 31.81 18.34 37.69
CA GLY A 17 30.89 19.31 37.11
C GLY A 17 29.51 18.67 36.94
N HIS A 18 28.86 18.30 38.05
CA HIS A 18 27.43 17.97 38.04
C HIS A 18 26.65 19.28 38.14
N THR A 19 25.92 19.64 37.07
CA THR A 19 24.62 20.32 37.13
C THR A 19 23.92 20.21 35.77
N PRO A 20 22.58 20.24 35.74
CA PRO A 20 21.75 19.28 35.01
C PRO A 20 20.95 19.92 33.86
N ASP A 21 20.14 19.10 33.20
CA ASP A 21 19.01 19.54 32.34
C ASP A 21 19.36 20.39 31.12
N GLY A 22 20.07 19.77 30.18
CA GLY A 22 19.83 20.05 28.77
C GLY A 22 18.81 19.04 28.26
N ALA A 23 17.51 19.30 28.52
CA ALA A 23 16.42 18.51 27.95
C ALA A 23 16.59 18.49 26.43
N VAL A 24 17.08 17.36 25.91
CA VAL A 24 16.91 17.06 24.49
C VAL A 24 15.41 16.81 24.37
N GLU A 25 14.67 17.84 23.95
CA GLU A 25 13.32 17.66 23.41
C GLU A 25 13.49 16.76 22.18
N THR A 26 13.51 15.46 22.42
CA THR A 26 13.13 14.47 21.43
C THR A 26 11.64 14.70 21.23
N GLU A 27 11.32 15.64 20.36
CA GLU A 27 10.03 15.67 19.68
C GLU A 27 9.67 14.22 19.34
N PRO A 28 8.51 13.71 19.79
CA PRO A 28 8.14 12.34 19.52
C PRO A 28 8.10 12.21 18.00
N VAL A 29 9.09 11.52 17.43
CA VAL A 29 9.04 11.10 16.04
C VAL A 29 7.85 10.18 15.98
N GLU A 30 6.72 10.74 15.54
CA GLU A 30 5.52 9.97 15.25
C GLU A 30 5.97 8.97 14.19
N VAL A 31 6.17 7.71 14.61
CA VAL A 31 6.53 6.64 13.70
C VAL A 31 5.28 6.40 12.86
N VAL A 32 5.15 7.18 11.79
CA VAL A 32 4.14 6.98 10.77
C VAL A 32 4.46 5.62 10.18
N ARG A 33 3.72 4.60 10.62
CA ARG A 33 3.82 3.26 10.04
C ARG A 33 3.27 3.38 8.62
N SER A 34 4.15 3.53 7.63
CA SER A 34 3.76 3.38 6.22
C SER A 34 3.26 1.96 6.00
N ALA A 35 1.94 1.79 5.90
CA ALA A 35 1.34 0.53 5.51
C ALA A 35 1.59 0.31 4.02
N SER A 36 2.07 -0.87 3.65
CA SER A 36 2.27 -1.23 2.25
C SER A 36 0.92 -1.45 1.56
N MET A 37 0.76 -0.91 0.36
CA MET A 37 -0.41 -1.14 -0.51
C MET A 37 -0.33 -2.45 -1.29
N LEU A 38 0.81 -3.14 -1.28
CA LEU A 38 1.04 -4.36 -2.06
C LEU A 38 -0.03 -5.44 -1.85
N PRO A 39 -0.51 -5.74 -0.62
CA PRO A 39 -1.56 -6.75 -0.42
C PRO A 39 -2.85 -6.43 -1.17
N LEU A 40 -3.26 -5.16 -1.22
CA LEU A 40 -4.46 -4.73 -1.95
C LEU A 40 -4.29 -4.92 -3.45
N ILE A 41 -3.09 -4.63 -3.98
CA ILE A 41 -2.78 -4.82 -5.40
C ILE A 41 -2.85 -6.31 -5.78
N VAL A 42 -2.31 -7.19 -4.93
CA VAL A 42 -2.35 -8.65 -5.14
C VAL A 42 -3.80 -9.16 -5.12
N LEU A 43 -4.62 -8.70 -4.17
CA LEU A 43 -6.03 -9.06 -4.11
C LEU A 43 -6.79 -8.57 -5.36
N TYR A 44 -6.52 -7.34 -5.81
CA TYR A 44 -7.14 -6.80 -7.02
C TYR A 44 -6.80 -7.67 -8.25
N GLN A 45 -5.52 -8.01 -8.42
CA GLN A 45 -5.08 -8.86 -9.52
C GLN A 45 -5.80 -10.21 -9.49
N ARG A 46 -5.91 -10.82 -8.30
CA ARG A 46 -6.59 -12.10 -8.14
C ARG A 46 -8.08 -12.03 -8.48
N ALA A 47 -8.76 -10.99 -8.02
CA ALA A 47 -10.18 -10.77 -8.33
C ALA A 47 -10.39 -10.58 -9.84
N VAL A 48 -9.51 -9.82 -10.51
CA VAL A 48 -9.56 -9.64 -11.98
C VAL A 48 -9.36 -10.96 -12.73
N GLU A 49 -8.38 -11.78 -12.34
CA GLU A 49 -8.16 -13.10 -12.94
C GLU A 49 -9.40 -13.99 -12.86
N LEU A 50 -10.09 -13.99 -11.70
CA LEU A 50 -11.29 -14.79 -11.49
C LEU A 50 -12.50 -14.24 -12.26
N ALA A 51 -12.63 -12.91 -12.36
CA ALA A 51 -13.66 -12.25 -13.16
C ALA A 51 -13.53 -12.58 -14.67
N TYR A 52 -12.29 -12.77 -15.15
CA TYR A 52 -11.96 -13.15 -16.53
C TYR A 52 -12.11 -14.65 -16.82
N SER A 53 -12.55 -15.46 -15.86
CA SER A 53 -12.85 -16.87 -16.14
C SER A 53 -13.89 -17.02 -17.26
N THR A 54 -13.84 -18.15 -17.98
CA THR A 54 -14.62 -18.35 -19.21
C THR A 54 -16.09 -18.69 -18.95
N GLU A 55 -16.43 -19.20 -17.76
CA GLU A 55 -17.76 -19.69 -17.42
C GLU A 55 -18.67 -18.58 -16.88
N LEU A 56 -19.72 -18.19 -17.60
CA LEU A 56 -20.68 -17.18 -17.12
C LEU A 56 -21.40 -17.66 -15.85
N SER A 57 -21.14 -16.99 -14.73
CA SER A 57 -21.65 -17.37 -13.40
C SER A 57 -21.80 -16.15 -12.50
N LEU A 58 -22.60 -16.27 -11.44
CA LEU A 58 -22.72 -15.26 -10.40
C LEU A 58 -21.36 -14.99 -9.71
N GLY A 59 -20.54 -16.02 -9.51
CA GLY A 59 -19.20 -15.88 -8.93
C GLY A 59 -18.28 -14.97 -9.75
N ARG A 60 -18.40 -14.97 -11.10
CA ARG A 60 -17.67 -13.99 -11.93
C ARG A 60 -18.10 -12.56 -11.67
N LEU A 61 -19.41 -12.34 -11.47
CA LEU A 61 -19.93 -11.02 -11.14
C LEU A 61 -19.42 -10.56 -9.78
N GLU A 62 -19.39 -11.46 -8.78
CA GLU A 62 -18.84 -11.19 -7.45
C GLU A 62 -17.36 -10.79 -7.52
N HIS A 63 -16.54 -11.52 -8.27
CA HIS A 63 -15.13 -11.17 -8.44
C HIS A 63 -14.90 -9.87 -9.23
N ALA A 64 -15.76 -9.56 -10.20
CA ALA A 64 -15.72 -8.27 -10.89
C ALA A 64 -16.08 -7.12 -9.93
N ALA A 65 -17.07 -7.32 -9.05
CA ALA A 65 -17.46 -6.35 -8.03
C ALA A 65 -16.34 -6.16 -6.99
N GLU A 66 -15.69 -7.25 -6.57
CA GLU A 66 -14.53 -7.22 -5.67
C GLU A 66 -13.36 -6.45 -6.29
N ALA A 67 -13.04 -6.72 -7.56
CA ALA A 67 -12.02 -5.97 -8.30
C ALA A 67 -12.34 -4.48 -8.37
N THR A 68 -13.62 -4.12 -8.54
CA THR A 68 -14.07 -2.73 -8.53
C THR A 68 -13.83 -2.07 -7.18
N ALA A 69 -14.27 -2.70 -6.09
CA ALA A 69 -14.10 -2.17 -4.74
C ALA A 69 -12.62 -2.00 -4.36
N LEU A 70 -11.77 -2.98 -4.73
CA LEU A 70 -10.33 -2.90 -4.49
C LEU A 70 -9.67 -1.78 -5.30
N ALA A 71 -10.08 -1.61 -6.56
CA ALA A 71 -9.57 -0.51 -7.39
C ALA A 71 -9.96 0.86 -6.84
N GLU A 72 -11.17 0.99 -6.31
CA GLU A 72 -11.62 2.22 -5.64
C GLU A 72 -10.81 2.50 -4.37
N ALA A 73 -10.63 1.50 -3.51
CA ALA A 73 -9.85 1.63 -2.29
C ALA A 73 -8.40 2.06 -2.59
N ILE A 74 -7.76 1.42 -3.57
CA ILE A 74 -6.39 1.75 -3.98
C ILE A 74 -6.31 3.17 -4.55
N ARG A 75 -7.26 3.55 -5.41
CA ARG A 75 -7.35 4.92 -5.93
C ARG A 75 -7.45 5.96 -4.81
N HIS A 76 -8.28 5.71 -3.80
CA HIS A 76 -8.42 6.60 -2.65
C HIS A 76 -7.12 6.73 -1.85
N LEU A 77 -6.45 5.61 -1.57
CA LEU A 77 -5.15 5.63 -0.87
C LEU A 77 -4.07 6.41 -1.63
N LEU A 78 -4.05 6.32 -2.97
CA LEU A 78 -3.11 7.09 -3.80
C LEU A 78 -3.42 8.59 -3.78
N ALA A 79 -4.70 8.96 -3.78
CA ALA A 79 -5.11 10.35 -3.63
C ALA A 79 -4.67 10.91 -2.26
N ASP A 80 -4.89 10.15 -1.18
CA ASP A 80 -4.49 10.54 0.17
C ASP A 80 -2.97 10.65 0.31
N ALA A 81 -2.20 9.83 -0.43
CA ALA A 81 -0.75 9.88 -0.49
C ALA A 81 -0.19 10.98 -1.43
N GLY A 82 -1.04 11.65 -2.20
CA GLY A 82 -0.62 12.66 -3.20
C GLY A 82 0.03 12.08 -4.46
N ASP A 83 -0.12 10.78 -4.74
CA ASP A 83 0.36 10.15 -5.98
C ASP A 83 -0.64 10.36 -7.11
N GLU A 84 -0.54 11.50 -7.80
CA GLU A 84 -1.45 11.89 -8.89
C GLU A 84 -1.39 10.94 -10.09
N GLU A 85 -0.19 10.45 -10.42
CA GLU A 85 0.06 9.56 -11.56
C GLU A 85 -0.48 8.16 -11.24
N GLY A 86 -0.25 7.67 -10.02
CA GLY A 86 -0.91 6.48 -9.50
C GLY A 86 -2.42 6.61 -9.50
N TYR A 87 -2.96 7.69 -8.97
CA TYR A 87 -4.39 7.98 -8.95
C TYR A 87 -5.00 7.89 -10.35
N ALA A 88 -4.39 8.56 -11.35
CA ALA A 88 -4.87 8.58 -12.72
C ALA A 88 -4.92 7.16 -13.34
N ARG A 89 -3.87 6.35 -13.13
CA ARG A 89 -3.87 4.95 -13.58
C ARG A 89 -5.00 4.14 -12.95
N TRP A 90 -5.27 4.34 -11.67
CA TRP A 90 -6.31 3.58 -10.96
C TRP A 90 -7.73 4.07 -11.25
N VAL A 91 -7.94 5.33 -11.67
CA VAL A 91 -9.22 5.78 -12.24
C VAL A 91 -9.62 4.95 -13.46
N VAL A 92 -8.66 4.65 -14.34
CA VAL A 92 -8.90 3.80 -15.50
C VAL A 92 -9.27 2.39 -15.06
N ARG A 93 -8.54 1.80 -14.10
CA ARG A 93 -8.83 0.46 -13.57
C ARG A 93 -10.20 0.33 -12.90
N VAL A 94 -10.65 1.37 -12.19
CA VAL A 94 -12.02 1.42 -11.64
C VAL A 94 -13.04 1.41 -12.77
N SER A 95 -12.83 2.21 -13.81
CA SER A 95 -13.75 2.29 -14.95
C SER A 95 -13.84 0.97 -15.71
N GLU A 96 -12.71 0.32 -15.94
CA GLU A 96 -12.65 -1.03 -16.52
C GLU A 96 -13.42 -2.03 -15.66
N ALA A 97 -13.13 -2.12 -14.35
CA ALA A 97 -13.78 -3.08 -13.46
C ALA A 97 -15.32 -2.88 -13.39
N ARG A 98 -15.78 -1.63 -13.36
CA ARG A 98 -17.21 -1.30 -13.43
C ARG A 98 -17.85 -1.73 -14.75
N HIS A 99 -17.14 -1.53 -15.87
CA HIS A 99 -17.60 -1.98 -17.18
C HIS A 99 -17.75 -3.51 -17.22
N TRP A 100 -16.80 -4.25 -16.65
CA TRP A 100 -16.89 -5.70 -16.52
C TRP A 100 -18.07 -6.16 -15.67
N CYS A 101 -18.34 -5.49 -14.54
CA CYS A 101 -19.52 -5.77 -13.72
C CYS A 101 -20.81 -5.64 -14.54
N ALA A 102 -20.96 -4.53 -15.26
CA ALA A 102 -22.13 -4.29 -16.10
C ALA A 102 -22.26 -5.35 -17.20
N ALA A 103 -21.18 -5.63 -17.93
CA ALA A 103 -21.20 -6.61 -19.02
C ALA A 103 -21.55 -8.03 -18.54
N ILE A 104 -21.04 -8.46 -17.39
CA ILE A 104 -21.35 -9.78 -16.82
C ILE A 104 -22.79 -9.82 -16.29
N HIS A 105 -23.23 -8.77 -15.60
CA HIS A 105 -24.61 -8.64 -15.11
C HIS A 105 -25.62 -8.71 -16.27
N ASP A 106 -25.37 -7.96 -17.35
CA ASP A 106 -26.24 -7.95 -18.52
C ASP A 106 -26.28 -9.33 -19.18
N ALA A 107 -25.13 -10.00 -19.32
CA ALA A 107 -25.07 -11.35 -19.88
C ALA A 107 -25.83 -12.37 -19.03
N LEU A 108 -25.77 -12.26 -17.70
CA LEU A 108 -26.52 -13.13 -16.78
C LEU A 108 -28.03 -12.87 -16.89
N THR A 109 -28.44 -11.61 -16.91
CA THR A 109 -29.86 -11.21 -16.99
C THR A 109 -30.47 -11.66 -18.31
N CYS A 110 -29.77 -11.45 -19.44
CA CYS A 110 -30.22 -11.93 -20.74
C CYS A 110 -30.31 -13.46 -20.80
N ARG A 111 -29.48 -14.20 -20.06
CA ARG A 111 -29.59 -15.66 -20.01
C ARG A 111 -30.85 -16.10 -19.27
N GLU A 112 -31.16 -15.50 -18.13
CA GLU A 112 -32.38 -15.80 -17.36
C GLU A 112 -33.66 -15.51 -18.17
N GLU A 113 -33.68 -14.43 -18.96
CA GLU A 113 -34.81 -14.11 -19.85
C GLU A 113 -35.01 -15.13 -20.99
N ASN A 114 -33.98 -15.91 -21.33
CA ASN A 114 -33.98 -16.87 -22.42
C ASN A 114 -34.05 -18.34 -21.97
N GLU A 115 -34.07 -18.61 -20.66
CA GLU A 115 -34.37 -19.95 -20.11
C GLU A 115 -35.92 -20.09 -19.96
N PRO A 116 -36.58 -21.05 -20.66
CA PRO A 116 -38.04 -21.16 -20.74
C PRO A 116 -38.73 -21.70 -19.49
#